data_AF-A0A914JUQ1-F1
#
_entry.id   AF-A0A914JUQ1-F1
#
_cell.length_a   1.000
_cell.length_b   1.000
_cell.length_c   1.000
_cell.angle_alpha   90.00
_cell.angle_beta   90.00
_cell.angle_gamma   90.00
#
_symmetry.space_group_name_H-M   'P 1'
#
loop_
_entity.id
_entity.type
_entity.pdbx_description
1 polymer ?
#
loop_
_entity_poly.entity_id
_entity_poly.type
_entity_poly.pdbx_seq_one_letter_code
_entity_poly.pdbx_strand_id
1 'polypeptide(L)'
;MLAQNYMIQPSLGYIGQSINDLSCTCLKPLYRLYNENDRDTLLTTEIAEKDRAVTLLGYKFERIIGYCASEPGCGAFKPLYRLFNFFVKDHFYTSDQETMRFHRNNPGSYGFERIECFIWQFNVSSKACEE
;
A
#
# COMPACT_ATOMS: atom_id res chain seq x y z
N MET A 1 -7.78 2.21 26.33
CA MET A 1 -9.22 1.88 26.47
C MET A 1 -9.57 1.02 25.26
N LEU A 2 -9.85 -0.26 25.51
CA LEU A 2 -9.92 -1.32 24.51
C LEU A 2 -11.27 -1.26 23.77
N ALA A 3 -11.24 -1.17 22.43
CA ALA A 3 -12.40 -1.50 21.62
C ALA A 3 -12.36 -3.02 21.35
N GLN A 4 -13.37 -3.73 21.85
CA GLN A 4 -13.53 -5.17 21.77
C GLN A 4 -13.41 -5.68 20.31
N ASN A 5 -12.57 -6.69 20.13
CA ASN A 5 -12.46 -7.58 18.97
C ASN A 5 -11.66 -7.13 17.74
N TYR A 6 -10.73 -6.19 17.87
CA TYR A 6 -9.73 -5.93 16.83
C TYR A 6 -8.34 -6.36 17.30
N MET A 7 -7.75 -7.38 16.66
CA MET A 7 -6.31 -7.58 16.75
C MET A 7 -5.67 -6.48 15.90
N ILE A 8 -4.97 -5.55 16.55
CA ILE A 8 -4.08 -4.64 15.82
C ILE A 8 -2.97 -5.53 15.25
N GLN A 9 -2.99 -5.75 13.94
CA GLN A 9 -1.89 -6.43 13.28
C GLN A 9 -0.61 -5.59 13.48
N PRO A 10 0.54 -6.22 13.80
CA PRO A 10 1.79 -5.50 13.86
C PRO A 10 2.02 -4.79 12.52
N SER A 11 2.61 -3.60 12.56
CA SER A 11 2.92 -2.85 11.34
C SER A 11 3.72 -3.75 10.38
N LEU A 12 3.12 -4.07 9.23
CA LEU A 12 3.65 -5.08 8.31
C LEU A 12 4.91 -4.59 7.58
N GLY A 13 5.16 -3.29 7.57
CA GLY A 13 6.32 -2.64 6.98
C GLY A 13 6.22 -1.12 7.04
N TYR A 14 7.21 -0.44 6.49
CA TYR A 14 7.27 1.02 6.40
C TYR A 14 7.72 1.48 5.02
N ILE A 15 7.33 2.71 4.68
CA ILE A 15 7.75 3.42 3.46
C ILE A 15 8.81 4.47 3.82
N GLY A 16 9.66 4.80 2.85
CA GLY A 16 10.69 5.83 3.00
C GLY A 16 10.07 7.22 3.10
N GLN A 17 10.69 8.11 3.87
CA GLN A 17 10.23 9.50 4.03
C GLN A 17 10.84 10.47 3.00
N SER A 18 11.94 10.08 2.34
CA SER A 18 12.67 10.93 1.39
C SER A 18 13.12 10.14 0.17
N ILE A 19 13.20 10.81 -0.97
CA ILE A 19 13.70 10.26 -2.25
C ILE A 19 15.23 10.16 -2.30
N ASN A 20 15.94 10.88 -1.41
CA ASN A 20 17.40 11.01 -1.46
C ASN A 20 18.17 9.86 -0.79
N ASP A 21 17.59 8.66 -0.73
CA ASP A 21 18.36 7.49 -0.35
C ASP A 21 19.25 7.09 -1.52
N LEU A 22 20.49 7.59 -1.53
CA LEU A 22 21.50 7.32 -2.57
C LEU A 22 21.79 5.82 -2.74
N SER A 23 21.38 4.98 -1.79
CA SER A 23 21.49 3.53 -1.88
C SER A 23 20.35 2.87 -2.69
N CYS A 24 19.31 3.63 -3.04
CA CYS A 24 18.14 3.10 -3.74
C CYS A 24 17.69 3.93 -4.94
N THR A 25 18.12 3.51 -6.13
CA THR A 25 17.83 4.17 -7.40
C THR A 25 16.41 3.89 -7.93
N CYS A 26 15.70 2.92 -7.36
CA CYS A 26 14.37 2.51 -7.79
C CYS A 26 13.23 3.10 -6.92
N LEU A 27 13.49 4.12 -6.11
CA LEU A 27 12.45 4.77 -5.32
C LEU A 27 11.51 5.60 -6.18
N LYS A 28 10.21 5.38 -5.98
CA LYS A 28 9.14 6.19 -6.55
C LYS A 28 8.29 6.80 -5.44
N PRO A 29 7.79 8.03 -5.62
CA PRO A 29 6.78 8.59 -4.73
C PRO A 29 5.51 7.75 -4.77
N LEU A 30 4.92 7.51 -3.60
CA LEU A 30 3.60 6.91 -3.45
C LEU A 30 2.59 8.03 -3.28
N TYR A 31 1.84 8.31 -4.34
CA TYR A 31 0.80 9.32 -4.37
C TYR A 31 -0.46 8.79 -3.68
N ARG A 32 -1.04 9.59 -2.80
CA ARG A 32 -2.38 9.35 -2.24
C ARG A 32 -3.37 10.29 -2.91
N LEU A 33 -4.43 9.70 -3.45
CA LEU A 33 -5.57 10.40 -4.00
C LEU A 33 -6.85 9.91 -3.33
N TYR A 34 -7.86 10.77 -3.29
CA TYR A 34 -9.15 10.45 -2.70
C TYR A 34 -10.29 10.88 -3.61
N ASN A 35 -11.29 10.02 -3.78
CA ASN A 35 -12.53 10.32 -4.46
C ASN A 35 -13.67 10.34 -3.43
N GLU A 36 -14.23 11.53 -3.17
CA GLU A 36 -15.30 11.73 -2.18
C GLU A 36 -16.60 11.01 -2.55
N ASN A 37 -16.89 10.85 -3.85
CA ASN A 37 -18.14 10.25 -4.32
C ASN A 37 -18.14 8.73 -4.15
N ASP A 38 -17.06 8.08 -4.60
CA ASP A 38 -16.88 6.63 -4.47
C ASP A 38 -16.35 6.24 -3.08
N ARG A 39 -15.93 7.24 -2.26
CA ARG A 39 -15.25 7.08 -0.96
C ARG A 39 -13.97 6.26 -1.02
N ASP A 40 -13.33 6.22 -2.19
CA ASP A 40 -12.16 5.41 -2.46
C ASP A 40 -10.85 6.18 -2.23
N THR A 41 -9.84 5.46 -1.74
CA THR A 41 -8.45 5.91 -1.72
C THR A 41 -7.63 5.17 -2.76
N LEU A 42 -7.08 5.91 -3.73
CA LEU A 42 -6.08 5.40 -4.66
C LEU A 42 -4.67 5.72 -4.14
N LEU A 43 -3.85 4.68 -3.95
CA LEU A 43 -2.41 4.79 -3.77
C LEU A 43 -1.72 4.31 -5.04
N THR A 44 -0.86 5.14 -5.62
CA THR A 44 -0.16 4.79 -6.85
C THR A 44 1.25 5.34 -6.89
N THR A 45 2.19 4.59 -7.47
CA THR A 45 3.53 5.05 -7.84
C THR A 45 3.61 5.51 -9.31
N GLU A 46 2.56 5.27 -10.09
CA GLU A 46 2.50 5.61 -11.51
C GLU A 46 1.95 7.03 -11.71
N ILE A 47 2.82 7.94 -12.18
CA ILE A 47 2.44 9.32 -12.46
C ILE A 47 1.29 9.42 -13.48
N ALA A 48 1.27 8.55 -14.49
CA ALA A 48 0.23 8.52 -15.51
C ALA A 48 -1.13 8.08 -14.93
N GLU A 49 -1.16 7.14 -13.99
CA GLU A 49 -2.39 6.72 -13.30
C GLU A 49 -2.90 7.84 -12.39
N LYS A 50 -2.00 8.49 -11.64
CA LYS A 50 -2.33 9.68 -10.83
C LYS A 50 -2.95 10.77 -11.70
N ASP A 51 -2.32 11.14 -12.81
CA ASP A 51 -2.80 12.22 -13.69
C ASP A 51 -4.15 11.85 -14.34
N ARG A 52 -4.32 10.60 -14.77
CA ARG A 52 -5.60 10.10 -15.30
C ARG A 52 -6.71 10.11 -14.25
N ALA A 53 -6.40 9.69 -13.02
CA ALA A 53 -7.36 9.64 -11.93
C ALA A 53 -7.88 11.06 -11.59
N VAL A 54 -6.99 12.05 -11.58
CA VAL A 54 -7.36 13.45 -11.36
C VAL A 54 -8.17 14.02 -12.51
N THR A 55 -7.72 13.81 -13.75
CA THR A 55 -8.31 14.48 -14.92
C THR A 55 -9.60 13.84 -15.39
N LEU A 56 -9.75 12.52 -15.27
CA LEU A 56 -10.86 11.77 -15.87
C LEU A 56 -11.77 11.06 -14.87
N LEU A 57 -11.27 10.74 -13.67
CA LEU A 57 -11.97 9.83 -12.74
C LEU A 57 -12.45 10.52 -11.45
N GLY A 58 -12.28 11.84 -11.33
CA GLY A 58 -12.80 12.63 -10.20
C GLY A 58 -12.02 12.49 -8.89
N TYR A 59 -10.82 11.90 -8.92
CA TYR A 59 -9.95 11.84 -7.75
C TYR A 59 -9.30 13.19 -7.49
N LYS A 60 -9.09 13.52 -6.22
CA LYS A 60 -8.28 14.66 -5.80
C LYS A 60 -6.93 14.14 -5.33
N PHE A 61 -5.85 14.66 -5.88
CA PHE A 61 -4.51 14.41 -5.35
C PHE A 61 -4.39 15.08 -3.98
N GLU A 62 -4.04 14.31 -2.94
CA GLU A 62 -3.91 14.83 -1.58
C GLU A 62 -2.44 15.12 -1.22
N ARG A 63 -1.56 14.14 -1.42
CA ARG A 63 -0.13 14.24 -1.05
C ARG A 63 0.68 13.05 -1.58
N ILE A 64 2.00 13.20 -1.54
CA ILE A 64 2.92 12.05 -1.52
C ILE A 64 2.97 11.55 -0.07
N ILE A 65 2.57 10.31 0.19
CA ILE A 65 2.58 9.75 1.56
C ILE A 65 3.93 9.18 1.96
N GLY A 66 4.81 8.94 0.99
CA GLY A 66 6.18 8.49 1.18
C GLY A 66 6.73 7.94 -0.12
N TYR A 67 7.78 7.12 -0.02
CA TYR A 67 8.49 6.54 -1.15
C TYR A 67 8.63 5.03 -0.95
N CYS A 68 8.46 4.27 -2.02
CA CYS A 68 8.66 2.83 -2.02
C CYS A 68 9.40 2.40 -3.28
N ALA A 69 10.05 1.25 -3.23
CA ALA A 69 10.87 0.75 -4.31
C ALA A 69 9.96 0.17 -5.42
N SER A 70 10.19 0.54 -6.67
CA SER A 70 9.40 0.00 -7.80
C SER A 70 9.72 -1.46 -8.12
N GLU A 71 10.83 -1.97 -7.60
CA GLU A 71 11.29 -3.35 -7.71
C GLU A 71 11.95 -3.78 -6.39
N PRO A 72 12.07 -5.09 -6.10
CA PRO A 72 12.72 -5.53 -4.87
C PRO A 72 14.19 -5.10 -4.83
N GLY A 73 14.59 -4.35 -3.80
CA GLY A 73 15.94 -3.81 -3.68
C GLY A 73 16.13 -2.94 -2.45
N CYS A 74 17.38 -2.62 -2.11
CA CYS A 74 17.71 -1.66 -1.05
C CYS A 74 17.11 -2.00 0.35
N GLY A 75 16.84 -3.28 0.61
CA GLY A 75 16.16 -3.73 1.82
C GLY A 75 14.62 -3.70 1.76
N ALA A 76 14.03 -3.12 0.71
CA ALA A 76 12.61 -3.15 0.42
C ALA A 76 12.27 -4.37 -0.45
N PHE A 77 12.00 -5.51 0.20
CA PHE A 77 11.66 -6.77 -0.48
C PHE A 77 10.21 -7.19 -0.26
N LYS A 78 9.47 -6.52 0.63
CA LYS A 78 8.10 -6.90 0.95
C LYS A 78 7.12 -6.22 0.00
N PRO A 79 6.31 -6.95 -0.77
CA PRO A 79 5.35 -6.33 -1.69
C PRO A 79 4.20 -5.66 -0.93
N LEU A 80 3.80 -4.48 -1.40
CA LEU A 80 2.51 -3.86 -1.12
C LEU A 80 1.56 -4.23 -2.26
N TYR A 81 0.62 -5.12 -1.99
CA TYR A 81 -0.39 -5.56 -2.94
C TYR A 81 -1.51 -4.54 -3.02
N ARG A 82 -1.95 -4.22 -4.25
CA ARG A 82 -3.16 -3.47 -4.53
C ARG A 82 -4.24 -4.42 -5.03
N LEU A 83 -5.41 -4.30 -4.42
CA LEU A 83 -6.60 -5.04 -4.78
C LEU A 83 -7.75 -4.06 -5.02
N PHE A 84 -8.70 -4.44 -5.87
CA PHE A 84 -9.83 -3.61 -6.21
C PHE A 84 -11.13 -4.40 -6.21
N ASN A 85 -12.18 -3.82 -5.65
CA ASN A 85 -13.52 -4.37 -5.73
C ASN A 85 -14.39 -3.50 -6.65
N PHE A 86 -14.72 -4.03 -7.82
CA PHE A 86 -15.51 -3.31 -8.83
C PHE A 86 -16.93 -2.95 -8.36
N PHE A 87 -17.56 -3.79 -7.53
CA PHE A 87 -18.95 -3.58 -7.12
C PHE A 87 -19.11 -2.44 -6.13
N VAL A 88 -18.15 -2.28 -5.21
CA VAL A 88 -18.14 -1.17 -4.23
C VAL A 88 -17.22 -0.02 -4.64
N LYS A 89 -16.44 -0.21 -5.72
CA LYS A 89 -15.46 0.74 -6.27
C LYS A 89 -14.41 1.21 -5.25
N ASP A 90 -13.82 0.26 -4.54
CA ASP A 90 -12.84 0.54 -3.49
C ASP A 90 -11.53 -0.21 -3.73
N HIS A 91 -10.40 0.45 -3.46
CA HIS A 91 -9.07 -0.11 -3.45
C HIS A 91 -8.65 -0.49 -2.03
N PHE A 92 -8.15 -1.71 -1.90
CA PHE A 92 -7.60 -2.24 -0.67
C PHE A 92 -6.10 -2.54 -0.85
N TYR A 93 -5.30 -2.16 0.14
CA TYR A 93 -3.84 -2.36 0.12
C TYR A 93 -3.40 -3.19 1.30
N THR A 94 -2.59 -4.20 1.04
CA THR A 94 -2.02 -5.06 2.09
C THR A 94 -0.62 -5.50 1.70
N SER A 95 0.24 -5.73 2.69
CA SER A 95 1.52 -6.42 2.47
C SER A 95 1.53 -7.82 3.09
N ASP A 96 0.38 -8.28 3.58
CA ASP A 96 0.17 -9.66 3.99
C ASP A 96 -0.21 -10.51 2.77
N GLN A 97 0.62 -11.51 2.49
CA GLN A 97 0.42 -12.40 1.35
C GLN A 97 -0.80 -13.31 1.54
N GLU A 98 -1.13 -13.69 2.78
CA GLU A 98 -2.28 -14.55 3.06
C GLU A 98 -3.59 -13.80 2.81
N THR A 99 -3.70 -12.56 3.30
CA THR A 99 -4.83 -11.67 3.01
C THR A 99 -5.01 -11.46 1.51
N MET A 100 -3.93 -11.18 0.76
CA MET A 100 -4.02 -11.04 -0.70
C MET A 100 -4.52 -12.33 -1.36
N ARG A 101 -3.98 -13.51 -0.98
CA ARG A 101 -4.38 -14.80 -1.54
C ARG A 101 -5.83 -15.14 -1.21
N PHE A 102 -6.28 -14.83 0.00
CA PHE A 102 -7.68 -14.99 0.40
C PHE A 102 -8.59 -14.21 -0.55
N HIS A 103 -8.36 -12.91 -0.72
CA HIS A 103 -9.18 -12.08 -1.59
C HIS A 103 -9.14 -12.54 -3.06
N ARG A 104 -7.94 -12.83 -3.57
CA ARG A 104 -7.75 -13.36 -4.94
C ARG A 104 -8.56 -14.62 -5.23
N ASN A 105 -8.72 -15.51 -4.24
CA ASN A 105 -9.38 -16.80 -4.41
C ASN A 105 -10.87 -16.79 -4.05
N ASN A 106 -11.43 -15.65 -3.64
CA ASN A 106 -12.83 -15.52 -3.24
C ASN A 106 -13.58 -14.58 -4.19
N PRO A 107 -14.32 -15.13 -5.19
CA PRO A 107 -15.14 -14.35 -6.10
C PRO A 107 -16.14 -13.44 -5.36
N GLY A 108 -16.31 -12.21 -5.82
CA GLY A 108 -17.15 -11.20 -5.17
C GLY A 108 -16.44 -10.42 -4.04
N SER A 109 -15.24 -10.84 -3.65
CA SER A 109 -14.34 -10.05 -2.81
C SER A 109 -13.46 -9.10 -3.65
N TYR A 110 -12.44 -8.48 -3.03
CA TYR A 110 -11.44 -7.70 -3.75
C TYR A 110 -10.62 -8.57 -4.70
N GLY A 111 -10.50 -8.16 -5.96
CA GLY A 111 -9.64 -8.80 -6.95
C GLY A 111 -8.21 -8.28 -6.86
N PHE A 112 -7.21 -9.17 -6.92
CA PHE A 112 -5.81 -8.76 -7.00
C PHE A 112 -5.54 -8.06 -8.34
N GLU A 113 -5.07 -6.81 -8.28
CA GLU A 113 -4.70 -6.04 -9.47
C GLU A 113 -3.20 -6.17 -9.77
N ARG A 114 -2.35 -5.76 -8.82
CA ARG A 114 -0.89 -5.75 -8.97
C ARG A 114 -0.15 -5.59 -7.64
N ILE A 115 1.17 -5.73 -7.70
CA ILE A 115 2.06 -5.19 -6.67
C ILE A 115 2.22 -3.70 -6.96
N GLU A 116 1.83 -2.84 -6.02
CA GLU A 116 1.93 -1.40 -6.17
C GLU A 116 3.39 -0.94 -6.06
N CYS A 117 4.11 -1.47 -5.06
CA CYS A 117 5.54 -1.26 -4.86
C CYS A 117 6.07 -2.20 -3.77
N PHE A 118 7.37 -2.10 -3.46
CA PHE A 118 8.04 -2.84 -2.40
C PHE A 118 8.38 -1.91 -1.23
N ILE A 119 8.11 -2.40 -0.02
CA ILE A 119 8.30 -1.70 1.25
C ILE A 119 9.33 -2.43 2.12
N TRP A 120 9.91 -1.71 3.08
CA TRP A 120 10.79 -2.32 4.07
C TRP A 120 9.96 -3.02 5.13
N GLN A 121 10.41 -4.19 5.57
CA GLN A 121 9.78 -4.91 6.66
C GLN A 121 10.28 -4.39 8.00
N PHE A 122 9.40 -4.34 9.00
CA PHE A 122 9.85 -4.27 10.38
C PHE A 122 10.47 -5.61 10.74
N ASN A 123 11.73 -5.62 11.16
CA ASN A 123 12.30 -6.79 11.79
C ASN A 123 11.63 -6.91 13.16
N VAL A 124 10.74 -7.89 13.33
CA VAL A 124 10.22 -8.22 14.64
C VAL A 124 11.39 -8.82 15.42
N SER A 125 12.00 -8.03 16.30
CA SER A 125 12.92 -8.58 17.29
C SER A 125 12.13 -9.57 18.14
N SER A 126 12.46 -10.86 18.06
CA SER A 126 11.92 -11.88 18.96
C SER A 126 12.48 -11.76 20.39
N LYS A 127 13.35 -10.78 20.66
CA LYS A 127 13.74 -10.45 22.02
C LYS A 127 12.62 -9.61 22.63
N ALA A 128 11.76 -10.27 23.39
CA ALA A 128 11.03 -9.63 24.46
C ALA A 128 12.06 -8.87 25.33
N CYS A 129 11.66 -7.74 25.91
CA CYS A 129 12.46 -7.13 26.96
C CYS A 129 12.66 -8.19 28.05
N GLU A 130 13.89 -8.63 28.28
CA GLU A 130 14.23 -9.35 29.50
C GLU A 130 14.08 -8.34 30.65
N GLU A 131 13.22 -8.66 31.61
CA GLU A 131 13.02 -7.89 32.84
C GLU A 131 14.26 -7.95 33.75
#